data_AF-A0A7S0WWL5-F1
#
_entry.id   AF-A0A7S0WWL5-F1
#
_cell.length_a   1.000
_cell.length_b   1.000
_cell.length_c   1.000
_cell.angle_alpha   90.00
_cell.angle_beta   90.00
_cell.angle_gamma   90.00
#
_symmetry.space_group_name_H-M   'P 1'
#
loop_
_entity.id
_entity.type
_entity.pdbx_description
1 polymer ?
#
loop_
_entity_poly.entity_id
_entity_poly.type
_entity_poly.pdbx_seq_one_letter_code
_entity_poly.pdbx_strand_id
1 'polypeptide(L)'
;MGRGRGDRLPPPPSMRAPVSDEPPPVGSVHRASVKRIQPYGIFVELVGFSRHGLVHFSQVDEMLQFTREDNDDDKIRGMEWAAPPGKQVWVKVVDVRAANDGRLRVGCSMKVVNQDDGTDLDPENLQGGGPG
;
A
#
# COMPACT_ATOMS: atom_id res chain seq x y z
N MET A 1 35.42 33.52 -33.66
CA MET A 1 34.16 32.79 -33.91
C MET A 1 33.85 31.88 -32.74
N GLY A 2 32.81 32.21 -31.96
CA GLY A 2 32.42 31.48 -30.75
C GLY A 2 31.63 30.21 -31.06
N ARG A 3 31.98 29.10 -30.40
CA ARG A 3 31.18 27.88 -30.38
C ARG A 3 30.22 27.97 -29.20
N GLY A 4 28.97 28.33 -29.47
CA GLY A 4 27.88 28.27 -28.51
C GLY A 4 27.64 26.81 -28.13
N ARG A 5 28.08 26.43 -26.93
CA ARG A 5 27.60 25.20 -26.28
C ARG A 5 26.18 25.52 -25.88
N GLY A 6 25.21 24.89 -26.54
CA GLY A 6 23.82 24.97 -26.11
C GLY A 6 23.72 24.39 -24.71
N ASP A 7 23.56 25.26 -23.72
CA ASP A 7 23.15 24.90 -22.37
C ASP A 7 21.80 24.20 -22.46
N ARG A 8 21.80 22.87 -22.58
CA ARG A 8 20.61 22.07 -22.34
C ARG A 8 20.26 22.29 -20.87
N LEU A 9 19.26 23.14 -20.65
CA LEU A 9 18.59 23.22 -19.38
C LEU A 9 18.23 21.79 -18.94
N PRO A 10 18.59 21.37 -17.71
CA PRO A 10 18.11 20.10 -17.21
C PRO A 10 16.57 20.10 -17.30
N PRO A 11 15.93 18.96 -17.60
CA PRO A 11 14.48 18.89 -17.58
C PRO A 11 14.00 19.40 -16.22
N PRO A 12 12.86 20.12 -16.17
CA PRO A 12 12.31 20.58 -14.90
C PRO A 12 12.17 19.36 -13.97
N PRO A 13 12.46 19.50 -12.67
CA PRO A 13 12.23 18.41 -11.74
C PRO A 13 10.77 18.01 -11.86
N SER A 14 10.52 16.78 -12.29
CA SER A 14 9.17 16.22 -12.35
C SER A 14 8.48 16.53 -11.03
N MET A 15 7.32 17.17 -11.10
CA MET A 15 6.46 17.60 -9.99
C MET A 15 5.92 16.42 -9.13
N ARG A 16 6.56 15.25 -9.18
CA ARG A 16 6.34 14.17 -8.23
C ARG A 16 6.98 14.64 -6.94
N ALA A 17 6.16 14.85 -5.91
CA ALA A 17 6.63 15.08 -4.54
C ALA A 17 7.79 14.12 -4.21
N PRO A 18 8.80 14.55 -3.44
CA PRO A 18 9.92 13.68 -3.08
C PRO A 18 9.35 12.41 -2.46
N VAL A 19 9.56 11.29 -3.14
CA VAL A 19 9.22 9.98 -2.60
C VAL A 19 10.25 9.64 -1.55
N SER A 20 9.82 9.47 -0.31
CA SER A 20 10.71 9.04 0.76
C SER A 20 11.16 7.60 0.50
N ASP A 21 12.47 7.36 0.60
CA ASP A 21 13.01 6.00 0.60
C ASP A 21 12.78 5.33 1.95
N GLU A 22 12.68 6.09 3.03
CA GLU A 22 12.44 5.56 4.38
C GLU A 22 11.04 4.91 4.47
N PRO A 23 10.87 3.75 5.15
CA PRO A 23 9.56 3.15 5.29
C PRO A 23 8.64 4.06 6.14
N PRO A 24 7.33 4.05 5.86
CA PRO A 24 6.37 4.76 6.72
C PRO A 24 6.36 4.14 8.13
N PRO A 25 6.14 4.95 9.18
CA PRO A 25 6.15 4.46 10.55
C PRO A 25 4.96 3.53 10.81
N VAL A 26 5.18 2.49 11.62
CA VAL A 26 4.08 1.61 12.07
C VAL A 26 3.05 2.43 12.86
N GLY A 27 1.77 2.19 12.61
CA GLY A 27 0.64 2.93 13.15
C GLY A 27 0.18 4.11 12.28
N SER A 28 0.96 4.53 11.28
CA SER A 28 0.58 5.66 10.42
C SER A 28 -0.49 5.28 9.39
N VAL A 29 -1.36 6.25 9.08
CA VAL A 29 -2.38 6.13 8.04
C VAL A 29 -1.98 6.92 6.80
N HIS A 30 -2.10 6.29 5.65
CA HIS A 30 -1.73 6.87 4.36
C HIS A 30 -2.77 6.57 3.28
N ARG A 31 -2.89 7.48 2.31
CA ARG A 31 -3.57 7.18 1.05
C ARG A 31 -2.70 6.26 0.21
N ALA A 32 -3.32 5.30 -0.44
CA ALA A 32 -2.65 4.39 -1.35
C ALA A 32 -3.52 4.07 -2.57
N SER A 33 -2.87 3.69 -3.67
CA SER A 33 -3.55 3.22 -4.88
C SER A 33 -3.38 1.70 -5.01
N VAL A 34 -4.47 0.99 -5.27
CA VAL A 34 -4.41 -0.44 -5.58
C VAL A 34 -3.64 -0.64 -6.89
N LYS A 35 -2.59 -1.46 -6.88
CA LYS A 35 -1.77 -1.79 -8.06
C LYS A 35 -2.11 -3.14 -8.64
N ARG A 36 -2.22 -4.15 -7.78
CA ARG A 36 -2.53 -5.52 -8.17
C ARG A 36 -3.18 -6.26 -7.02
N ILE A 37 -3.97 -7.27 -7.35
CA ILE A 37 -4.56 -8.19 -6.40
C ILE A 37 -3.91 -9.55 -6.60
N GLN A 38 -3.59 -10.22 -5.51
CA GLN A 38 -3.09 -11.60 -5.48
C GLN A 38 -3.95 -12.40 -4.49
N PRO A 39 -3.96 -13.75 -4.57
CA PRO A 39 -4.83 -14.56 -3.71
C PRO A 39 -4.62 -14.35 -2.20
N TYR A 40 -3.42 -13.93 -1.81
CA TYR A 40 -3.06 -13.67 -0.42
C TYR A 40 -3.27 -12.21 0.01
N GLY A 41 -3.57 -11.28 -0.90
CA GLY A 41 -3.74 -9.88 -0.54
C GLY A 41 -3.62 -8.89 -1.70
N ILE A 42 -3.77 -7.62 -1.35
CA ILE A 42 -3.80 -6.48 -2.27
C ILE A 42 -2.50 -5.70 -2.16
N PHE A 43 -1.82 -5.50 -3.28
CA PHE A 43 -0.65 -4.63 -3.37
C PHE A 43 -1.08 -3.20 -3.62
N VAL A 44 -0.63 -2.31 -2.74
CA VAL A 44 -0.94 -0.89 -2.79
C VAL A 44 0.33 -0.05 -2.89
N GLU A 45 0.26 1.06 -3.59
CA GLU A 45 1.34 2.06 -3.64
C GLU A 45 0.96 3.23 -2.74
N LEU A 46 1.74 3.46 -1.68
CA LEU A 46 1.49 4.53 -0.74
C LEU A 46 1.95 5.87 -1.34
N VAL A 47 1.09 6.88 -1.25
CA VAL A 47 1.42 8.22 -1.75
C VAL A 47 2.58 8.80 -0.94
N GLY A 48 3.65 9.21 -1.61
CA GLY A 48 4.84 9.81 -0.98
C GLY A 48 5.92 8.81 -0.57
N PHE A 49 5.74 7.51 -0.84
CA PHE A 49 6.73 6.48 -0.51
C PHE A 49 7.10 5.67 -1.75
N SER A 50 8.39 5.34 -1.89
CA SER A 50 8.85 4.44 -2.96
C SER A 50 8.47 2.97 -2.72
N ARG A 51 8.07 2.62 -1.50
CA ARG A 51 7.79 1.24 -1.07
C ARG A 51 6.32 0.89 -1.27
N HIS A 52 6.08 -0.30 -1.79
CA HIS A 52 4.72 -0.84 -1.91
C HIS A 52 4.26 -1.44 -0.57
N GLY A 53 2.99 -1.21 -0.25
CA GLY A 53 2.28 -1.88 0.84
C GLY A 53 1.62 -3.17 0.37
N LEU A 54 1.43 -4.09 1.30
CA LEU A 54 0.65 -5.30 1.13
C LEU A 54 -0.46 -5.33 2.17
N VAL A 55 -1.71 -5.35 1.72
CA VAL A 55 -2.88 -5.60 2.56
C VAL A 55 -3.20 -7.08 2.47
N HIS A 56 -3.00 -7.83 3.54
CA HIS A 56 -3.37 -9.25 3.57
C HIS A 56 -4.90 -9.41 3.43
N PHE A 57 -5.39 -10.51 2.84
CA PHE A 57 -6.83 -10.69 2.61
C PHE A 57 -7.68 -10.50 3.88
N SER A 58 -7.18 -10.94 5.04
CA SER A 58 -7.84 -10.79 6.35
C SER A 58 -7.84 -9.35 6.91
N GLN A 59 -7.17 -8.43 6.22
CA GLN A 59 -7.01 -7.03 6.56
C GLN A 59 -7.67 -6.11 5.52
N VAL A 60 -8.31 -6.66 4.48
CA VAL A 60 -9.02 -5.89 3.45
C VAL A 60 -10.36 -5.39 3.99
N ASP A 61 -11.20 -6.30 4.45
CA ASP A 61 -12.54 -6.00 4.97
C ASP A 61 -12.93 -7.06 6.00
N GLU A 62 -13.76 -6.71 6.99
CA GLU A 62 -14.23 -7.66 8.00
C GLU A 62 -15.24 -8.66 7.44
N MET A 63 -16.02 -8.26 6.42
CA MET A 63 -17.01 -9.11 5.77
C MET A 63 -16.37 -10.11 4.79
N LEU A 64 -15.12 -9.86 4.36
CA LEU A 64 -14.38 -10.77 3.48
C LEU A 64 -13.72 -11.88 4.31
N GLN A 65 -14.46 -12.96 4.52
CA GLN A 65 -13.93 -14.17 5.16
C GLN A 65 -13.53 -15.19 4.09
N PHE A 66 -12.22 -15.30 3.86
CA PHE A 66 -11.66 -16.36 3.03
C PHE A 66 -10.94 -17.38 3.91
N THR A 67 -11.15 -18.65 3.60
CA THR A 67 -10.42 -19.76 4.19
C THR A 67 -9.25 -20.17 3.30
N ARG A 68 -8.41 -21.07 3.80
CA ARG A 68 -7.31 -21.64 3.00
C ARG A 68 -7.84 -22.58 1.90
N GLU A 69 -9.08 -23.04 2.02
CA GLU A 69 -9.73 -23.99 1.11
C GLU A 69 -10.38 -23.29 -0.09
N ASP A 70 -10.69 -22.00 0.04
CA ASP A 70 -11.16 -21.18 -1.08
C ASP A 70 -10.10 -21.09 -2.16
N ASN A 71 -10.54 -21.23 -3.41
CA ASN A 71 -9.65 -21.16 -4.57
C ASN A 71 -9.13 -19.74 -4.79
N ASP A 72 -7.98 -19.64 -5.45
CA ASP A 72 -7.28 -18.39 -5.70
C ASP A 72 -8.14 -17.39 -6.51
N ASP A 73 -8.93 -17.87 -7.46
CA ASP A 73 -9.81 -17.04 -8.30
C ASP A 73 -10.92 -16.37 -7.46
N ASP A 74 -11.59 -17.12 -6.59
CA ASP A 74 -12.65 -16.60 -5.72
C ASP A 74 -12.11 -15.52 -4.76
N LYS A 75 -10.91 -15.75 -4.20
CA LYS A 75 -10.22 -14.76 -3.35
C LYS A 75 -9.92 -13.48 -4.12
N ILE A 76 -9.35 -13.60 -5.32
CA ILE A 76 -9.05 -12.45 -6.16
C ILE A 76 -10.32 -11.68 -6.49
N ARG A 77 -11.40 -12.37 -6.90
CA ARG A 77 -12.67 -11.74 -7.26
C ARG A 77 -13.32 -11.02 -6.09
N GLY A 78 -13.32 -11.61 -4.89
CA GLY A 78 -13.87 -10.96 -3.70
C GLY A 78 -13.05 -9.74 -3.26
N MET A 79 -11.72 -9.82 -3.34
CA MET A 79 -10.86 -8.65 -3.08
C MET A 79 -11.01 -7.56 -4.16
N GLU A 80 -11.18 -7.94 -5.42
CA GLU A 80 -11.40 -7.01 -6.53
C GLU A 80 -12.74 -6.28 -6.39
N TRP A 81 -13.77 -6.96 -5.88
CA TRP A 81 -15.04 -6.33 -5.55
C TRP A 81 -14.90 -5.24 -4.47
N ALA A 82 -14.14 -5.49 -3.41
CA ALA A 82 -13.92 -4.51 -2.35
C ALA A 82 -13.01 -3.35 -2.79
N ALA A 83 -11.91 -3.69 -3.48
CA ALA A 83 -10.86 -2.74 -3.83
C ALA A 83 -10.25 -3.06 -5.21
N PRO A 84 -10.92 -2.64 -6.30
CA PRO A 84 -10.44 -2.91 -7.65
C PRO A 84 -9.11 -2.19 -7.97
N PRO A 85 -8.32 -2.73 -8.91
CA PRO A 85 -7.08 -2.08 -9.37
C PRO A 85 -7.31 -0.63 -9.80
N GLY A 86 -6.42 0.27 -9.35
CA GLY A 86 -6.51 1.71 -9.61
C GLY A 86 -7.39 2.49 -8.61
N LYS A 87 -8.15 1.83 -7.73
CA LYS A 87 -8.91 2.51 -6.68
C LYS A 87 -7.97 3.14 -5.65
N GLN A 88 -8.33 4.35 -5.20
CA GLN A 88 -7.70 5.00 -4.06
C GLN A 88 -8.35 4.50 -2.77
N VAL A 89 -7.50 4.11 -1.82
CA VAL A 89 -7.88 3.54 -0.53
C VAL A 89 -7.07 4.16 0.58
N TRP A 90 -7.57 4.07 1.80
CA TRP A 90 -6.82 4.42 3.00
C TRP A 90 -6.26 3.16 3.65
N VAL A 91 -5.00 3.22 4.05
CA VAL A 91 -4.32 2.10 4.69
C VAL A 91 -3.58 2.54 5.93
N LYS A 92 -3.64 1.72 6.98
CA LYS A 92 -2.79 1.83 8.15
C LYS A 92 -1.59 0.91 8.00
N VAL A 93 -0.40 1.41 8.29
CA VAL A 93 0.81 0.61 8.37
C VAL A 93 0.76 -0.17 9.68
N VAL A 94 0.69 -1.49 9.60
CA VAL A 94 0.60 -2.35 10.79
C VAL A 94 1.90 -3.08 11.08
N ASP A 95 2.77 -3.20 10.07
CA ASP A 95 4.05 -3.90 10.19
C ASP A 95 5.03 -3.41 9.13
N VAL A 96 6.32 -3.34 9.48
CA VAL A 96 7.40 -3.10 8.52
C VAL A 96 8.50 -4.11 8.79
N ARG A 97 8.77 -4.99 7.81
CA ARG A 97 9.77 -6.05 7.95
C ARG A 97 10.74 -6.07 6.78
N ALA A 98 11.98 -6.44 7.06
CA ALA A 98 12.94 -6.77 6.01
C ALA A 98 12.53 -8.09 5.33
N ALA A 99 12.34 -8.06 4.02
CA ALA A 99 12.23 -9.26 3.22
C ALA A 99 13.61 -9.88 3.00
N ASN A 100 13.60 -11.17 2.66
CA ASN A 100 14.82 -11.93 2.35
C ASN A 100 15.61 -11.36 1.15
N ASP A 101 14.96 -10.57 0.28
CA ASP A 101 15.58 -9.88 -0.87
C ASP A 101 16.25 -8.53 -0.48
N GLY A 102 16.34 -8.22 0.82
CA GLY A 102 16.88 -6.94 1.32
C GLY A 102 15.93 -5.74 1.19
N ARG A 103 14.77 -5.91 0.54
CA ARG A 103 13.71 -4.89 0.45
C ARG A 103 12.86 -4.88 1.72
N LEU A 104 12.45 -3.71 2.22
CA LEU A 104 11.44 -3.68 3.29
C LEU A 104 10.05 -3.89 2.69
N ARG A 105 9.26 -4.76 3.33
CA ARG A 105 7.84 -4.97 3.08
C ARG A 105 7.05 -4.21 4.12
N VAL A 106 6.05 -3.46 3.65
CA VAL A 106 5.14 -2.71 4.49
C VAL A 106 3.83 -3.48 4.53
N GLY A 107 3.51 -4.04 5.69
CA GLY A 107 2.21 -4.65 5.98
C GLY A 107 1.19 -3.55 6.25
N CYS A 108 0.05 -3.63 5.57
CA CYS A 108 -1.00 -2.64 5.63
C CYS A 108 -2.35 -3.26 6.01
N SER A 109 -3.23 -2.45 6.59
CA SER A 109 -4.61 -2.82 6.85
C SER A 109 -5.57 -1.74 6.36
N MET A 110 -6.63 -2.17 5.68
CA MET A 110 -7.72 -1.30 5.21
C MET A 110 -8.89 -1.31 6.19
N LYS A 111 -9.20 -2.45 6.81
CA LYS A 111 -10.36 -2.60 7.70
C LYS A 111 -10.28 -1.75 8.97
N VAL A 112 -9.08 -1.41 9.42
CA VAL A 112 -8.84 -0.60 10.62
C VAL A 112 -8.81 0.91 10.31
N VAL A 113 -9.19 1.32 9.10
CA VAL A 113 -9.19 2.72 8.69
C VAL A 113 -10.49 3.05 7.98
N ASN A 114 -11.08 4.19 8.36
CA ASN A 114 -12.24 4.72 7.67
C ASN A 114 -11.86 5.09 6.22
N GLN A 115 -12.48 4.43 5.24
CA GLN A 115 -12.17 4.63 3.82
C GLN A 115 -12.70 5.97 3.23
N ASP A 116 -13.50 6.73 3.98
CA ASP A 116 -14.00 8.04 3.57
C ASP A 116 -12.99 9.15 3.93
N ASP A 117 -12.61 9.24 5.21
CA ASP A 117 -11.78 10.34 5.75
C ASP A 117 -10.34 9.93 6.12
N GLY A 118 -10.07 8.63 6.27
CA GLY A 118 -8.77 8.15 6.73
C GLY A 118 -8.60 8.13 8.24
N THR A 119 -9.68 8.26 9.01
CA THR A 119 -9.64 8.11 10.47
C THR A 119 -9.18 6.71 10.86
N ASP A 120 -8.21 6.62 11.78
CA ASP A 120 -7.77 5.37 12.38
C ASP A 120 -8.85 4.83 13.32
N LEU A 121 -9.38 3.63 13.02
CA LEU A 121 -10.40 2.94 13.79
C LEU A 121 -9.79 1.97 14.82
N ASP A 122 -8.48 1.77 14.81
CA ASP A 122 -7.75 0.87 15.70
C ASP A 122 -6.53 1.56 16.33
N PRO A 123 -6.70 2.70 17.04
CA PRO A 123 -5.58 3.49 17.56
C PRO A 123 -4.65 2.69 18.49
N GLU A 124 -5.19 1.69 19.19
CA GLU A 124 -4.45 0.80 20.09
C GLU A 124 -3.70 -0.33 19.34
N ASN A 125 -3.83 -0.41 18.01
CA ASN A 125 -3.19 -1.43 17.14
C ASN A 125 -3.53 -2.89 17.50
N LEU A 126 -4.72 -3.14 18.04
CA LEU A 126 -5.14 -4.46 18.52
C LEU A 126 -5.57 -5.39 17.38
N GLN A 127 -6.04 -4.85 16.26
CA GLN A 127 -6.62 -5.61 15.15
C GLN A 127 -5.70 -5.66 13.92
N GLY A 128 -4.82 -4.66 13.77
CA GLY A 128 -3.84 -4.60 12.71
C GLY A 128 -2.69 -5.60 12.86
N GLY A 129 -2.34 -5.98 14.09
CA GLY A 129 -1.24 -6.87 14.43
C GLY A 129 -1.71 -8.26 14.87
N GLY A 130 -2.15 -9.10 13.93
CA GLY A 130 -2.36 -10.52 14.19
C GLY A 130 -1.08 -11.34 13.94
N PRO A 131 -0.79 -12.40 14.72
CA PRO A 131 0.36 -13.27 14.47
C PRO A 131 0.20 -13.93 13.10
N GLY A 132 1.11 -13.62 12.19
CA GLY A 132 1.33 -14.40 10.97
C GLY A 132 2.05 -15.70 11.29
#